data_AF-A0A520QBU1-F1
#
_entry.id   AF-A0A520QBU1-F1
#
_cell.length_a   1.000
_cell.length_b   1.000
_cell.length_c   1.000
_cell.angle_alpha   90.00
_cell.angle_beta   90.00
_cell.angle_gamma   90.00
#
_symmetry.space_group_name_H-M   'P 1'
#
loop_
_entity.id
_entity.type
_entity.pdbx_description
1 polymer ?
#
loop_
_entity_poly.entity_id
_entity_poly.type
_entity_poly.pdbx_seq_one_letter_code
_entity_poly.pdbx_strand_id
1 'polypeptide(L)'
;MGFWFLVIAAVAVGALFARELWRLIAPALQAKRARSKLSREAEARTEEALEAPGATPDQAVSVPSASVVEVRAASEPCSVCGERVYVERHVVESFGERRLRVVWLKCKRCGHRRPFYAHVDAPVLH
;
A
#
# COMPACT_ATOMS: atom_id res chain seq x y z
N MET A 1 -49.09 -34.91 29.55
CA MET A 1 -48.29 -33.69 29.81
C MET A 1 -46.77 -33.85 29.59
N GLY A 2 -46.18 -35.06 29.60
CA GLY A 2 -44.71 -35.22 29.54
C GLY A 2 -44.02 -35.05 28.16
N PHE A 3 -44.71 -35.34 27.05
CA PHE A 3 -44.10 -35.31 25.72
C PHE A 3 -43.63 -33.90 25.29
N TRP A 4 -44.45 -32.88 25.53
CA TRP A 4 -44.12 -31.49 25.19
C TRP A 4 -42.93 -30.94 26.02
N PHE A 5 -42.79 -31.37 27.28
CA PHE A 5 -41.66 -30.97 28.12
C PHE A 5 -40.33 -31.51 27.59
N LEU A 6 -40.29 -32.75 27.10
CA LEU A 6 -39.09 -33.36 26.52
C LEU A 6 -38.65 -32.64 25.23
N VAL A 7 -39.61 -32.25 24.39
CA VAL A 7 -39.33 -31.50 23.16
C VAL A 7 -38.75 -30.11 23.49
N ILE A 8 -39.34 -29.40 24.45
CA ILE A 8 -38.85 -28.08 24.88
C ILE A 8 -37.44 -28.18 25.46
N ALA A 9 -37.17 -29.19 26.29
CA ALA A 9 -35.83 -29.41 26.86
C ALA A 9 -34.77 -29.68 25.79
N ALA A 10 -35.08 -30.52 24.79
CA ALA A 10 -34.15 -30.81 23.69
C ALA A 10 -33.83 -29.57 22.84
N VAL A 11 -34.83 -28.72 22.54
CA VAL A 11 -34.63 -27.47 21.80
C VAL A 11 -33.80 -26.47 22.62
N ALA A 12 -34.06 -26.35 23.93
CA ALA A 12 -33.31 -25.46 24.81
C ALA A 12 -31.83 -25.88 24.91
N VAL A 13 -31.56 -27.18 25.03
CA VAL A 13 -30.20 -27.73 25.01
C VAL A 13 -29.53 -27.47 23.66
N GLY A 14 -30.21 -27.73 22.54
CA GLY A 14 -29.69 -27.45 21.21
C GLY A 14 -29.35 -25.97 20.99
N ALA A 15 -30.21 -25.06 21.48
CA ALA A 15 -29.98 -23.62 21.42
C ALA A 15 -28.78 -23.17 22.28
N LEU A 16 -28.61 -23.75 23.47
CA LEU A 16 -27.44 -23.50 24.32
C LEU A 16 -26.14 -23.97 23.67
N PHE A 17 -26.15 -25.18 23.10
CA PHE A 17 -25.00 -25.71 22.36
C PHE A 17 -24.66 -24.85 21.15
N ALA A 18 -25.66 -24.45 20.34
CA ALA A 18 -25.46 -23.55 19.21
C ALA A 18 -24.88 -22.19 19.65
N ARG A 19 -25.37 -21.61 20.75
CA ARG A 19 -24.87 -20.34 21.30
C ARG A 19 -23.42 -20.45 21.74
N GLU A 20 -23.07 -21.55 22.42
CA GLU A 20 -21.71 -21.77 22.91
C GLU A 20 -20.74 -22.08 21.77
N LEU A 21 -21.17 -22.86 20.76
CA LEU A 21 -20.40 -23.06 19.53
C LEU A 21 -20.14 -21.72 18.81
N TRP A 22 -21.14 -20.86 18.73
CA TRP A 22 -21.02 -19.55 18.09
C TRP A 22 -20.02 -18.64 18.81
N ARG A 23 -20.00 -18.68 20.15
CA ARG A 23 -19.02 -17.95 20.97
C ARG A 23 -17.57 -18.36 20.66
N LEU A 24 -17.34 -19.63 20.35
CA LEU A 24 -16.02 -20.15 20.01
C LEU A 24 -15.60 -19.78 18.57
N ILE A 25 -16.54 -19.77 17.61
CA ILE A 25 -16.24 -19.58 16.18
C ILE A 25 -16.25 -18.10 15.75
N ALA A 26 -17.13 -17.28 16.34
CA ALA A 26 -17.25 -15.85 16.02
C ALA A 26 -15.92 -15.06 16.03
N PRO A 27 -15.03 -15.18 17.05
CA PRO A 27 -13.78 -14.42 17.06
C PRO A 27 -12.83 -14.83 15.93
N ALA A 28 -12.80 -16.11 15.55
CA ALA A 28 -12.00 -16.59 14.43
C ALA A 28 -12.48 -16.02 13.08
N LEU A 29 -13.80 -15.93 12.88
CA LEU A 29 -14.39 -15.29 11.70
C LEU A 29 -14.11 -13.78 11.67
N GLN A 30 -14.18 -13.10 12.82
CA GLN A 30 -13.84 -11.68 12.93
C GLN A 30 -12.37 -11.43 12.63
N ALA A 31 -11.46 -12.24 13.16
CA ALA A 31 -10.02 -12.16 12.89
C ALA A 31 -9.70 -12.37 11.40
N LYS A 32 -10.37 -13.33 10.74
CA LYS A 32 -10.24 -13.53 9.28
C LYS A 32 -10.70 -12.31 8.49
N ARG A 33 -11.84 -11.70 8.84
CA ARG A 33 -12.33 -10.47 8.21
C ARG A 33 -11.40 -9.29 8.44
N ALA A 34 -10.88 -9.12 9.66
CA ALA A 34 -9.91 -8.07 9.98
C ALA A 34 -8.62 -8.21 9.17
N ARG A 35 -8.07 -9.42 9.05
CA ARG A 35 -6.89 -9.70 8.20
C ARG A 35 -7.16 -9.38 6.73
N SER A 36 -8.31 -9.77 6.20
CA SER A 36 -8.68 -9.48 4.82
C SER A 36 -8.88 -7.98 4.56
N LYS A 37 -9.38 -7.22 5.54
CA LYS A 37 -9.46 -5.76 5.42
C LYS A 37 -8.07 -5.12 5.41
N LEU A 38 -7.20 -5.53 6.34
CA LEU A 38 -5.81 -5.05 6.40
C LEU A 38 -5.03 -5.37 5.12
N SER A 39 -5.25 -6.55 4.52
CA SER A 39 -4.60 -6.90 3.25
C SER A 39 -5.11 -6.03 2.11
N ARG A 40 -6.43 -5.84 1.98
CA ARG A 40 -7.02 -4.96 0.96
C ARG A 40 -6.58 -3.51 1.11
N GLU A 41 -6.51 -3.01 2.34
CA GLU A 41 -6.00 -1.67 2.63
C GLU A 41 -4.49 -1.53 2.35
N ALA A 42 -3.72 -2.62 2.45
CA ALA A 42 -2.32 -2.63 2.04
C ALA A 42 -2.18 -2.65 0.51
N GLU A 43 -3.00 -3.45 -0.17
CA GLU A 43 -3.07 -3.54 -1.64
C GLU A 43 -3.48 -2.20 -2.27
N ALA A 44 -4.56 -1.57 -1.79
CA ALA A 44 -4.98 -0.25 -2.27
C ALA A 44 -3.89 0.81 -2.11
N ARG A 45 -3.17 0.80 -0.97
CA ARG A 45 -2.03 1.72 -0.75
C ARG A 45 -0.86 1.45 -1.69
N THR A 46 -0.66 0.22 -2.14
CA THR A 46 0.37 -0.09 -3.15
C THR A 46 -0.03 0.37 -4.54
N GLU A 47 -1.30 0.24 -4.91
CA GLU A 47 -1.83 0.73 -6.19
C GLU A 47 -1.74 2.26 -6.26
N GLU A 48 -2.21 2.98 -5.24
CA GLU A 48 -2.11 4.44 -5.13
C GLU A 48 -0.65 4.92 -5.19
N ALA A 49 0.29 4.14 -4.63
CA ALA A 49 1.71 4.47 -4.69
C ALA A 49 2.32 4.37 -6.10
N LEU A 50 1.75 3.53 -6.98
CA LEU A 50 2.17 3.37 -8.37
C LEU A 50 1.64 4.48 -9.30
N GLU A 51 0.60 5.19 -8.86
CA GLU A 51 0.05 6.35 -9.58
C GLU A 51 0.82 7.65 -9.28
N ALA A 52 1.74 7.63 -8.31
CA ALA A 52 2.54 8.80 -7.97
C ALA A 52 3.47 9.18 -9.14
N PRO A 53 3.73 10.49 -9.37
CA PRO A 53 4.63 10.94 -10.41
C PRO A 53 6.01 10.29 -10.30
N GLY A 54 6.50 9.74 -11.42
CA GLY A 54 7.78 9.07 -11.46
C GLY A 54 7.83 7.78 -10.63
N ALA A 55 6.70 7.14 -10.31
CA ALA A 55 6.70 5.88 -9.56
C ALA A 55 7.19 4.68 -10.36
N THR A 56 7.12 4.76 -11.70
CA THR A 56 7.58 3.72 -12.62
C THR A 56 8.47 4.29 -13.72
N PRO A 57 9.34 3.48 -14.35
CA PRO A 57 10.17 3.92 -15.47
C PRO A 57 9.37 4.48 -16.65
N ASP A 58 8.16 3.96 -16.89
CA ASP A 58 7.29 4.43 -17.97
C ASP A 58 6.61 5.77 -17.67
N GLN A 59 6.53 6.13 -16.40
CA GLN A 59 6.02 7.42 -15.92
C GLN A 59 7.15 8.37 -15.51
N ALA A 60 8.35 8.18 -16.08
CA ALA A 60 9.51 9.00 -15.73
C ALA A 60 9.25 10.49 -16.00
N VAL A 61 9.46 11.31 -14.98
CA VAL A 61 9.18 12.75 -15.04
C VAL A 61 10.26 13.46 -15.87
N SER A 62 9.83 14.28 -16.82
CA SER A 62 10.71 15.18 -17.57
C SER A 62 11.24 16.27 -16.64
N VAL A 63 12.55 16.47 -16.64
CA VAL A 63 13.21 17.58 -15.95
C VAL A 63 14.22 18.28 -16.87
N PRO A 64 14.39 19.60 -16.73
CA PRO A 64 15.22 20.38 -17.66
C PRO A 64 16.73 20.15 -17.48
N SER A 65 17.16 19.61 -16.33
CA SER A 65 18.56 19.30 -16.08
C SER A 65 18.72 18.29 -14.96
N ALA A 66 19.89 17.65 -14.90
CA ALA A 66 20.22 16.69 -13.85
C ALA A 66 20.21 17.32 -12.44
N SER A 67 20.55 18.61 -12.32
CA SER A 67 20.59 19.32 -11.04
C SER A 67 19.20 19.53 -10.42
N VAL A 68 18.13 19.51 -11.22
CA VAL A 68 16.74 19.69 -10.76
C VAL A 68 16.12 18.39 -10.26
N VAL A 69 16.68 17.24 -10.63
CA VAL A 69 16.14 15.90 -10.33
C VAL A 69 15.86 15.71 -8.83
N GLU A 70 16.85 15.97 -7.97
CA GLU A 70 16.71 15.74 -6.53
C GLU A 70 15.74 16.73 -5.88
N VAL A 71 15.76 18.00 -6.32
CA VAL A 71 14.84 19.02 -5.83
C VAL A 71 13.40 18.66 -6.21
N ARG A 72 13.18 18.25 -7.46
CA ARG A 72 11.87 17.83 -7.97
C ARG A 72 11.38 16.56 -7.28
N ALA A 73 12.26 15.59 -7.01
CA ALA A 73 11.90 14.36 -6.30
C ALA A 73 11.58 14.63 -4.82
N ALA A 74 12.35 15.49 -4.16
CA ALA A 74 12.13 15.86 -2.75
C ALA A 74 10.91 16.75 -2.53
N SER A 75 10.40 17.43 -3.57
CA SER A 75 9.17 18.21 -3.50
C SER A 75 7.91 17.34 -3.52
N GLU A 76 8.01 16.08 -3.93
CA GLU A 76 6.89 15.16 -3.93
C GLU A 76 6.52 14.72 -2.50
N PRO A 77 5.22 14.67 -2.15
CA PRO A 77 4.80 14.09 -0.88
C PRO A 77 4.99 12.57 -0.87
N CYS A 78 4.97 11.99 0.33
CA CYS A 78 4.88 10.55 0.50
C CYS A 78 3.53 10.05 -0.05
N SER A 79 3.57 9.12 -0.99
CA SER A 79 2.37 8.50 -1.59
C SER A 79 1.47 7.77 -0.59
N VAL A 80 2.00 7.42 0.60
CA VAL A 80 1.25 6.67 1.63
C VAL A 80 0.65 7.58 2.70
N CYS A 81 1.33 8.66 3.10
CA CYS A 81 0.91 9.48 4.24
C CYS A 81 0.93 10.99 4.00
N GLY A 82 1.27 11.44 2.79
CA GLY A 82 1.31 12.85 2.40
C GLY A 82 2.49 13.67 2.94
N GLU A 83 3.28 13.11 3.86
CA GLU A 83 4.36 13.84 4.53
C GLU A 83 5.61 14.03 3.65
N ARG A 84 6.48 14.98 4.01
CA ARG A 84 7.76 15.22 3.32
C ARG A 84 8.66 13.98 3.28
N VAL A 85 9.32 13.81 2.16
CA VAL A 85 10.34 12.78 1.90
C VAL A 85 11.74 13.39 1.85
N TYR A 86 12.76 12.55 1.84
CA TYR A 86 14.13 12.95 1.59
C TYR A 86 14.81 11.98 0.62
N VAL A 87 15.84 12.47 -0.07
CA VAL A 87 16.66 11.66 -0.98
C VAL A 87 17.61 10.79 -0.17
N GLU A 88 17.48 9.48 -0.31
CA GLU A 88 18.39 8.49 0.28
C GLU A 88 19.54 8.15 -0.67
N ARG A 89 19.27 8.09 -1.98
CA ARG A 89 20.25 7.75 -3.01
C ARG A 89 19.82 8.29 -4.37
N HIS A 90 20.77 8.69 -5.20
CA HIS A 90 20.55 9.05 -6.60
C HIS A 90 21.53 8.27 -7.48
N VAL A 91 20.99 7.51 -8.43
CA VAL A 91 21.76 6.71 -9.39
C VAL A 91 21.24 6.93 -10.81
N VAL A 92 21.99 6.43 -11.79
CA VAL A 92 21.58 6.41 -13.19
C VAL A 92 21.44 4.96 -13.62
N GLU A 93 20.27 4.60 -14.12
CA GLU A 93 19.97 3.23 -14.55
C GLU A 93 19.47 3.24 -15.99
N SER A 94 19.74 2.15 -16.70
CA SER A 94 19.29 1.95 -18.08
C SER A 94 18.07 1.04 -18.09
N PHE A 95 17.00 1.50 -18.71
CA PHE A 95 15.75 0.77 -18.91
C PHE A 95 15.50 0.60 -20.41
N GLY A 96 16.02 -0.49 -20.98
CA GLY A 96 16.10 -0.67 -22.43
C GLY A 96 17.06 0.34 -23.04
N GLU A 97 16.60 1.11 -24.03
CA GLU A 97 17.37 2.18 -24.67
C GLU A 97 17.32 3.51 -23.89
N ARG A 98 16.46 3.62 -22.87
CA ARG A 98 16.29 4.85 -22.08
C ARG A 98 17.28 4.87 -20.91
N ARG A 99 17.92 6.01 -20.70
CA ARG A 99 18.76 6.26 -19.52
C ARG A 99 18.02 7.19 -18.56
N LEU A 100 17.62 6.66 -17.42
CA LEU A 100 16.83 7.38 -16.42
C LEU A 100 17.66 7.69 -15.18
N ARG A 101 17.36 8.83 -14.58
CA ARG A 101 17.80 9.19 -13.23
C ARG A 101 16.83 8.53 -12.25
N VAL A 102 17.36 7.75 -11.32
CA VAL A 102 16.58 7.05 -10.30
C VAL A 102 16.96 7.60 -8.93
N VAL A 103 16.00 8.23 -8.28
CA VAL A 103 16.15 8.80 -6.94
C VAL A 103 15.35 7.96 -5.95
N TRP A 104 16.03 7.37 -4.98
CA TRP A 104 15.37 6.67 -3.89
C TRP A 104 14.94 7.67 -2.83
N LEU A 105 13.63 7.77 -2.63
CA LEU A 105 13.00 8.63 -1.64
C LEU A 105 12.62 7.81 -0.40
N LYS A 106 12.77 8.41 0.77
CA LYS A 106 12.31 7.84 2.03
C LYS A 106 11.48 8.87 2.82
N CYS A 107 10.32 8.44 3.31
CA CYS A 107 9.48 9.28 4.16
C CYS A 107 10.10 9.47 5.55
N LYS A 108 10.10 10.71 6.06
CA LYS A 108 10.58 11.02 7.41
C LYS A 108 9.66 10.51 8.52
N ARG A 109 8.37 10.31 8.22
CA ARG A 109 7.34 9.94 9.20
C ARG A 109 7.04 8.45 9.21
N CYS A 110 6.57 7.88 8.09
CA CYS A 110 6.19 6.47 8.03
C CYS A 110 7.32 5.54 7.56
N GLY A 111 8.45 6.09 7.11
CA GLY A 111 9.59 5.31 6.63
C GLY A 111 9.41 4.65 5.26
N HIS A 112 8.25 4.83 4.59
CA HIS A 112 8.00 4.30 3.25
C HIS A 112 9.10 4.75 2.28
N ARG A 113 9.58 3.80 1.46
CA ARG A 113 10.63 4.02 0.47
C ARG A 113 10.06 3.79 -0.92
N ARG A 114 10.37 4.70 -1.85
CA ARG A 114 9.98 4.56 -3.25
C ARG A 114 11.05 5.13 -4.18
N PRO A 115 11.22 4.57 -5.38
CA PRO A 115 11.98 5.23 -6.43
C PRO A 115 11.18 6.41 -7.00
N PHE A 116 11.91 7.38 -7.55
CA PHE A 116 11.43 8.44 -8.41
C PHE A 116 12.26 8.42 -9.68
N TYR A 117 11.61 8.11 -10.80
CA TYR A 117 12.22 8.04 -12.12
C TYR A 117 12.08 9.39 -12.84
N ALA A 118 13.19 9.88 -13.38
CA ALA A 118 13.21 11.10 -14.18
C ALA A 118 14.06 10.92 -15.44
N HIS A 119 13.67 11.58 -16.52
CA HIS A 119 14.53 11.76 -17.69
C HIS A 119 14.94 13.23 -17.78
N VAL A 120 16.17 13.47 -18.22
CA VAL A 120 16.70 14.82 -18.39
C VAL A 120 16.51 15.20 -19.84
N ASP A 121 15.75 16.27 -20.09
CA ASP A 121 15.67 16.87 -21.42
C ASP A 121 17.04 17.47 -21.72
N ALA A 122 17.79 16.87 -22.64
CA ALA A 122 19.02 17.47 -23.10
C ALA A 122 18.67 18.82 -23.74
N PRO A 123 19.37 19.92 -23.42
CA PRO A 123 19.29 21.09 -24.28
C PRO A 123 19.75 20.66 -25.66
N VAL A 124 18.90 20.89 -26.68
CA VAL A 124 19.32 20.79 -28.07
C VAL A 124 20.38 21.86 -28.28
N LEU A 125 21.65 21.46 -28.17
CA LEU A 125 22.77 22.28 -28.63
C LEU A 125 22.71 22.26 -30.16
N HIS A 126 22.13 23.30 -30.74
CA HIS A 126 22.26 23.63 -32.16
C HIS A 126 23.64 24.24 -32.43
#